data_AF-A0A1G5TCW8-F1
#
_entry.id   AF-A0A1G5TCW8-F1
#
_cell.length_a   1.000
_cell.length_b   1.000
_cell.length_c   1.000
_cell.angle_alpha   90.00
_cell.angle_beta   90.00
_cell.angle_gamma   90.00
#
_symmetry.space_group_name_H-M   'P 1'
#
loop_
_entity.id
_entity.type
_entity.pdbx_description
1 polymer ?
#
loop_
_entity_poly.entity_id
_entity_poly.type
_entity_poly.pdbx_seq_one_letter_code
_entity_poly.pdbx_strand_id
1 'polypeptide(L)'
;MDERSYQGILQRRRELQEELRAINDIIHGYERLQQLRAGSEIREFEAMSAPSEPRRRERNVFPPRHLANLARSEILRVGRPMTRGELVAAFEASGIPLAGKDKPKNIGTIMWRFRDEFLNVPGQGYWPKDVPNEAVEGAASDKLA
;
A
#
# COMPACT_ATOMS: atom_id res chain seq x y z
N MET A 1 39.47 14.32 0.06
CA MET A 1 38.62 13.29 -0.57
C MET A 1 39.23 13.03 -1.93
N ASP A 2 39.72 11.81 -2.18
CA ASP A 2 40.49 11.50 -3.38
C ASP A 2 39.59 11.42 -4.62
N GLU A 3 40.04 11.97 -5.76
CA GLU A 3 39.32 11.96 -7.05
C GLU A 3 38.91 10.53 -7.46
N ARG A 4 39.79 9.55 -7.23
CA ARG A 4 39.51 8.12 -7.50
C ARG A 4 38.39 7.56 -6.63
N SER A 5 38.29 8.01 -5.38
CA SER A 5 37.22 7.60 -4.47
C SER A 5 35.88 8.23 -4.85
N TYR A 6 35.88 9.47 -5.34
CA TYR A 6 34.67 10.12 -5.85
C TYR A 6 34.13 9.41 -7.10
N GLN A 7 35.01 9.07 -8.04
CA GLN A 7 34.64 8.30 -9.24
C GLN A 7 34.09 6.90 -8.90
N GLY A 8 34.67 6.22 -7.91
CA GLY A 8 34.16 4.93 -7.44
C GLY A 8 32.74 5.03 -6.85
N ILE A 9 32.45 6.08 -6.07
CA ILE A 9 31.12 6.32 -5.51
C ILE A 9 30.10 6.64 -6.61
N LEU A 10 30.48 7.44 -7.61
CA LEU A 10 29.61 7.74 -8.76
C LEU A 10 29.32 6.50 -9.60
N GLN A 11 30.32 5.63 -9.78
CA GLN A 11 30.16 4.36 -10.47
C GLN A 11 29.20 3.44 -9.71
N ARG A 12 29.40 3.30 -8.40
CA ARG A 12 28.53 2.48 -7.55
C ARG A 12 27.09 2.99 -7.55
N ARG A 13 26.89 4.31 -7.55
CA ARG A 13 25.56 4.93 -7.67
C ARG A 13 24.89 4.57 -8.99
N ARG A 14 25.62 4.59 -10.11
CA ARG A 14 25.08 4.20 -11.43
C ARG A 14 24.64 2.74 -11.46
N GLU A 15 25.48 1.83 -10.98
CA GLU A 15 25.15 0.40 -10.90
C GLU A 15 23.85 0.16 -10.13
N LEU A 16 23.70 0.79 -8.96
CA LEU A 16 22.49 0.67 -8.15
C LEU A 16 21.26 1.27 -8.84
N GLN A 17 21.42 2.35 -9.60
CA GLN A 17 20.32 2.94 -10.38
C GLN A 17 19.89 2.04 -11.54
N GLU A 18 20.82 1.35 -12.19
CA GLU A 18 20.53 0.40 -13.26
C GLU A 18 19.83 -0.85 -12.72
N GLU A 19 20.30 -1.38 -11.59
CA GLU A 19 19.67 -2.52 -10.92
C GLU A 19 18.24 -2.18 -10.45
N LEU A 20 18.06 -1.01 -9.83
CA LEU A 20 16.73 -0.51 -9.46
C LEU A 20 15.79 -0.39 -10.66
N ARG A 21 16.29 0.10 -11.79
CA ARG A 21 15.51 0.20 -13.02
C ARG A 21 15.07 -1.19 -13.52
N ALA A 22 15.99 -2.14 -13.56
CA ALA A 22 15.70 -3.50 -14.02
C ALA A 22 14.63 -4.19 -13.14
N ILE A 23 14.73 -4.05 -11.82
CA ILE A 23 13.74 -4.60 -10.88
C ILE A 23 12.37 -3.93 -11.09
N ASN A 24 12.33 -2.60 -11.24
CA ASN A 24 11.08 -1.89 -11.49
C ASN A 24 10.41 -2.30 -12.82
N ASP A 25 11.20 -2.51 -13.87
CA ASP A 25 10.68 -2.99 -15.17
C ASP A 25 10.01 -4.37 -15.03
N ILE A 26 10.61 -5.27 -14.24
CA ILE A 26 10.03 -6.59 -13.95
C ILE A 26 8.72 -6.44 -13.17
N ILE A 27 8.70 -5.64 -12.11
CA ILE A 27 7.49 -5.40 -11.29
C ILE A 27 6.35 -4.90 -12.18
N HIS A 28 6.61 -3.90 -13.02
CA HIS A 28 5.60 -3.36 -13.94
C HIS A 28 5.12 -4.38 -14.97
N GLY A 29 6.01 -5.27 -15.44
CA GLY A 29 5.65 -6.40 -16.30
C GLY A 29 4.66 -7.35 -15.62
N TYR A 30 4.95 -7.75 -14.37
CA TYR A 30 4.06 -8.61 -13.59
C TYR A 30 2.72 -7.96 -13.28
N GLU A 31 2.70 -6.67 -12.92
CA GLU A 31 1.46 -5.94 -12.65
C GLU A 31 0.56 -5.86 -13.89
N ARG A 32 1.15 -5.61 -15.08
CA ARG A 32 0.42 -5.61 -16.34
C ARG A 32 -0.20 -6.97 -16.65
N LEU A 33 0.55 -8.06 -16.45
CA LEU A 33 0.04 -9.41 -16.63
C LEU A 33 -1.11 -9.73 -15.67
N GLN A 34 -1.01 -9.31 -14.41
CA GLN A 34 -2.08 -9.49 -13.43
C GLN A 34 -3.34 -8.68 -13.77
N GLN A 35 -3.19 -7.46 -14.29
CA GLN A 35 -4.34 -6.66 -14.75
C GLN A 35 -5.05 -7.29 -15.94
N LEU A 36 -4.31 -7.88 -16.89
CA LEU A 36 -4.89 -8.62 -18.02
C LEU A 36 -5.65 -9.86 -17.55
N ARG A 37 -5.17 -10.54 -16.50
CA ARG A 37 -5.86 -11.70 -15.90
C ARG A 37 -7.09 -11.32 -15.08
N ALA A 38 -7.08 -10.16 -14.41
CA ALA A 38 -8.22 -9.68 -13.60
C ALA A 38 -9.34 -9.04 -14.45
N GLY A 39 -9.07 -8.71 -15.71
CA GLY A 39 -10.02 -8.05 -16.62
C GLY A 39 -11.15 -8.94 -17.16
N SER A 40 -11.19 -10.24 -16.82
CA SER A 40 -12.18 -11.19 -17.33
C SER A 40 -13.43 -11.38 -16.45
N GLU A 41 -13.51 -10.78 -15.26
CA GLU A 41 -14.63 -11.05 -14.32
C GLU A 41 -15.50 -9.84 -13.95
N ILE A 42 -15.26 -8.63 -14.49
CA ILE A 42 -16.01 -7.43 -14.10
C ILE A 42 -16.60 -6.74 -15.34
N ARG A 43 -17.59 -7.36 -15.97
CA ARG A 43 -18.42 -6.73 -17.02
C ARG A 43 -19.87 -7.18 -16.93
N GLU A 44 -20.56 -6.96 -15.81
CA GLU A 44 -22.01 -7.18 -15.81
C GLU A 44 -22.83 -6.33 -14.82
N PHE A 45 -22.22 -5.48 -14.01
CA PHE A 45 -22.95 -4.71 -13.01
C PHE A 45 -22.57 -3.23 -13.03
N GLU A 46 -23.14 -2.46 -13.96
CA GLU A 46 -23.36 -1.01 -13.81
C GLU A 46 -24.07 -0.46 -15.07
N ALA A 47 -25.34 -0.84 -15.23
CA ALA A 47 -26.29 -0.04 -16.00
C ALA A 47 -27.14 0.76 -15.01
N MET A 48 -27.26 2.07 -15.26
CA MET A 48 -28.10 3.07 -14.58
C MET A 48 -27.48 3.87 -13.42
N SER A 49 -26.75 4.94 -13.77
CA SER A 49 -26.96 6.31 -13.24
C SER A 49 -26.18 7.33 -14.09
N ALA A 50 -26.78 8.49 -14.30
CA ALA A 50 -26.45 9.53 -15.29
C ALA A 50 -24.99 10.05 -15.27
N PRO A 51 -24.47 10.59 -16.39
CA PRO A 51 -23.07 10.95 -16.54
C PRO A 51 -22.77 12.31 -15.89
N SER A 52 -22.14 12.29 -14.72
CA SER A 52 -21.25 13.39 -14.35
C SER A 52 -19.95 13.22 -15.12
N GLU A 53 -19.46 14.27 -15.77
CA GLU A 53 -18.16 14.25 -16.47
C GLU A 53 -17.12 13.57 -15.57
N PRO A 54 -16.41 12.54 -16.06
CA PRO A 54 -15.48 11.80 -15.22
C PRO A 54 -14.31 12.72 -14.87
N ARG A 55 -14.39 13.37 -13.70
CA ARG A 55 -13.21 13.97 -13.05
C ARG A 55 -12.19 12.85 -12.97
N ARG A 56 -11.15 12.93 -13.80
CA ARG A 56 -10.04 11.97 -13.84
C ARG A 56 -9.39 11.99 -12.47
N ARG A 57 -9.83 11.11 -11.56
CA ARG A 57 -9.29 11.02 -10.21
C ARG A 57 -7.83 10.60 -10.34
N GLU A 58 -6.94 11.35 -9.69
CA GLU A 58 -5.54 10.95 -9.56
C GLU A 58 -5.48 9.55 -8.93
N ARG A 59 -4.84 8.62 -9.63
CA ARG A 59 -4.68 7.24 -9.16
C ARG A 59 -3.35 7.12 -8.44
N ASN A 60 -3.32 6.26 -7.41
CA ASN A 60 -2.06 5.88 -6.79
C ASN A 60 -1.12 5.30 -7.85
N VAL A 61 0.18 5.61 -7.71
CA VAL A 61 1.23 5.01 -8.55
C VAL A 61 1.25 3.49 -8.36
N PHE A 62 1.04 3.04 -7.12
CA PHE A 62 0.98 1.63 -6.78
C PHE A 62 -0.45 1.07 -6.81
N PRO A 63 -0.65 -0.19 -7.24
CA PRO A 63 -1.92 -0.88 -7.13
C PRO A 63 -2.40 -1.03 -5.67
N PRO A 64 -3.72 -1.11 -5.40
CA PRO A 64 -4.24 -1.25 -4.05
C PRO A 64 -3.67 -2.45 -3.27
N ARG A 65 -3.47 -3.60 -3.92
CA ARG A 65 -2.87 -4.79 -3.28
C ARG A 65 -1.44 -4.54 -2.82
N HIS A 66 -0.65 -3.82 -3.63
CA HIS A 66 0.71 -3.45 -3.29
C HIS A 66 0.73 -2.56 -2.04
N LEU A 67 -0.13 -1.53 -2.01
CA LEU A 67 -0.26 -0.64 -0.85
C LEU A 67 -0.72 -1.40 0.41
N ALA A 68 -1.60 -2.40 0.27
CA ALA A 68 -2.01 -3.26 1.38
C ALA A 68 -0.84 -4.12 1.92
N ASN A 69 -0.03 -4.71 1.03
CA ASN A 69 1.16 -5.45 1.42
C ASN A 69 2.19 -4.56 2.13
N LEU A 70 2.42 -3.33 1.65
CA LEU A 70 3.28 -2.35 2.31
C LEU A 70 2.74 -1.97 3.68
N ALA A 71 1.42 -1.76 3.80
CA ALA A 71 0.78 -1.49 5.09
C ALA A 71 0.99 -2.64 6.07
N ARG A 72 0.84 -3.90 5.61
CA ARG A 72 1.14 -5.09 6.42
C ARG A 72 2.58 -5.09 6.91
N SER A 73 3.54 -4.87 6.01
CA SER A 73 4.97 -4.83 6.36
C SER A 73 5.26 -3.75 7.39
N GLU A 74 4.69 -2.55 7.24
CA GLU A 74 4.88 -1.46 8.21
C GLU A 74 4.26 -1.78 9.57
N ILE A 75 3.01 -2.28 9.60
CA ILE A 75 2.34 -2.65 10.85
C ILE A 75 3.15 -3.71 11.62
N LEU A 76 3.65 -4.74 10.93
CA LEU A 76 4.45 -5.79 11.54
C LEU A 76 5.83 -5.29 11.98
N ARG A 77 6.46 -4.41 11.21
CA ARG A 77 7.75 -3.79 11.55
C ARG A 77 7.66 -2.95 12.82
N VAL A 78 6.55 -2.20 13.00
CA VAL A 78 6.32 -1.39 14.20
C VAL A 78 5.83 -2.27 15.37
N GLY A 79 5.13 -3.36 15.09
CA GLY A 79 4.69 -4.33 16.10
C GLY A 79 3.42 -3.93 16.86
N ARG A 80 2.68 -2.92 16.40
CA ARG A 80 1.39 -2.50 16.97
C ARG A 80 0.38 -2.13 15.89
N PRO A 81 -0.94 -2.14 16.17
CA PRO A 81 -1.92 -1.61 15.25
C PRO A 81 -1.61 -0.16 14.86
N MET A 82 -1.83 0.17 13.59
CA MET A 82 -1.56 1.51 13.05
C MET A 82 -2.83 2.14 12.48
N THR A 83 -3.10 3.38 12.86
CA THR A 83 -4.20 4.18 12.33
C THR A 83 -3.94 4.60 10.87
N ARG A 84 -4.98 5.10 10.21
CA ARG A 84 -4.88 5.64 8.83
C ARG A 84 -3.84 6.76 8.73
N GLY A 85 -3.80 7.65 9.72
CA GLY A 85 -2.84 8.76 9.74
C GLY A 85 -1.41 8.29 9.91
N GLU A 86 -1.18 7.29 10.77
CA GLU A 86 0.15 6.71 10.98
C GLU A 86 0.64 5.95 9.76
N LEU A 87 -0.24 5.20 9.07
CA LEU A 87 0.12 4.53 7.81
C LEU A 87 0.49 5.55 6.71
N VAL A 88 -0.24 6.66 6.62
CA VAL A 88 0.10 7.75 5.69
C VAL A 88 1.47 8.33 6.03
N ALA A 89 1.72 8.66 7.31
CA ALA A 89 3.00 9.21 7.74
C ALA A 89 4.17 8.24 7.49
N ALA A 90 3.97 6.94 7.73
CA ALA A 90 4.97 5.91 7.46
C ALA A 90 5.27 5.79 5.96
N PHE A 91 4.25 5.85 5.11
CA PHE A 91 4.44 5.80 3.65
C PHE A 91 5.15 7.04 3.13
N GLU A 92 4.79 8.23 3.62
CA GLU A 92 5.47 9.48 3.24
C GLU A 92 6.94 9.49 3.70
N ALA A 93 7.21 9.04 4.93
CA ALA A 93 8.57 8.89 5.44
C ALA A 93 9.40 7.89 4.63
N SER A 94 8.75 6.88 4.06
CA SER A 94 9.37 5.85 3.21
C SER A 94 9.41 6.24 1.72
N GLY A 95 9.00 7.46 1.36
CA GLY A 95 9.01 7.95 -0.02
C GLY A 95 7.96 7.30 -0.92
N ILE A 96 6.92 6.68 -0.36
CA ILE A 96 5.84 6.02 -1.10
C ILE A 96 4.76 7.06 -1.44
N PRO A 97 4.59 7.46 -2.71
CA PRO A 97 3.54 8.42 -3.09
C PRO A 97 2.13 7.85 -2.92
N LEU A 98 1.29 8.61 -2.22
CA LEU A 98 -0.15 8.39 -2.10
C LEU A 98 -0.90 9.48 -2.87
N ALA A 99 -1.85 9.06 -3.71
CA ALA A 99 -2.68 9.95 -4.52
C ALA A 99 -3.89 10.49 -3.74
N GLY A 100 -4.45 11.57 -4.27
CA GLY A 100 -5.66 12.18 -3.77
C GLY A 100 -5.41 13.20 -2.65
N LYS A 101 -6.34 14.16 -2.56
CA LYS A 101 -6.30 15.24 -1.57
C LYS A 101 -6.42 14.74 -0.11
N ASP A 102 -7.14 13.64 0.09
CA ASP A 102 -7.37 13.02 1.39
C ASP A 102 -6.74 11.62 1.42
N LYS A 103 -5.43 11.59 1.72
CA LYS A 103 -4.63 10.36 1.80
C LYS A 103 -5.13 9.40 2.91
N PRO A 104 -5.49 9.86 4.12
CA PRO A 104 -6.07 8.97 5.13
C PRO A 104 -7.35 8.26 4.67
N LYS A 105 -8.25 8.95 3.96
CA LYS A 105 -9.45 8.34 3.38
C LYS A 105 -9.13 7.35 2.27
N ASN A 106 -8.13 7.65 1.43
CA ASN A 106 -7.64 6.73 0.39
C ASN A 106 -7.12 5.43 1.03
N ILE A 107 -6.20 5.52 2.00
CA ILE A 107 -5.72 4.35 2.76
C ILE A 107 -6.87 3.58 3.41
N GLY A 108 -7.80 4.27 4.07
CA GLY A 108 -8.97 3.62 4.67
C GLY A 108 -9.80 2.82 3.66
N THR A 109 -9.95 3.35 2.44
CA THR A 109 -10.65 2.67 1.33
C THR A 109 -9.90 1.43 0.88
N ILE A 110 -8.57 1.50 0.77
CA ILE A 110 -7.71 0.35 0.42
C ILE A 110 -7.84 -0.73 1.50
N MET A 111 -7.63 -0.38 2.78
CA MET A 111 -7.70 -1.34 3.88
C MET A 111 -9.08 -2.02 3.96
N TRP A 112 -10.17 -1.30 3.69
CA TRP A 112 -11.51 -1.87 3.65
C TRP A 112 -11.71 -2.89 2.52
N ARG A 113 -11.07 -2.69 1.35
CA ARG A 113 -11.09 -3.67 0.26
C ARG A 113 -10.40 -4.98 0.65
N PHE A 114 -9.43 -4.91 1.57
CA PHE A 114 -8.71 -6.06 2.12
C PHE A 114 -9.17 -6.41 3.55
N ARG A 115 -10.44 -6.14 3.88
CA ARG A 115 -11.02 -6.43 5.21
C ARG A 115 -10.95 -7.91 5.62
N ASP A 116 -10.71 -8.81 4.68
CA ASP A 116 -10.53 -10.23 4.96
C ASP A 116 -9.13 -10.52 5.53
N GLU A 117 -8.14 -9.68 5.23
CA GLU A 117 -6.74 -9.79 5.66
C GLU A 117 -6.43 -8.91 6.89
N PHE A 118 -7.17 -7.81 7.08
CA PHE A 118 -6.94 -6.87 8.18
C PHE A 118 -8.13 -6.77 9.13
N LEU A 119 -7.83 -6.73 10.42
CA LEU A 119 -8.76 -6.34 11.48
C LEU A 119 -8.61 -4.85 11.76
N ASN A 120 -9.74 -4.16 11.93
CA ASN A 120 -9.76 -2.81 12.48
C ASN A 120 -9.99 -2.92 14.00
N VAL A 121 -8.95 -2.62 14.76
CA VAL A 121 -8.96 -2.55 16.23
C VAL A 121 -9.45 -1.16 16.64
N PRO A 122 -10.62 -1.05 17.31
CA PRO A 122 -11.20 0.23 17.70
C PRO A 122 -10.19 1.10 18.46
N GLY A 123 -10.03 2.36 18.04
CA GLY A 123 -9.12 3.32 18.65
C GLY A 123 -7.63 3.11 18.35
N GLN A 124 -7.22 1.95 17.84
CA GLN A 124 -5.80 1.63 17.61
C GLN A 124 -5.43 1.52 16.12
N GLY A 125 -6.38 1.16 15.25
CA GLY A 125 -6.18 1.11 13.80
C GLY A 125 -6.15 -0.31 13.24
N TYR A 126 -5.35 -0.55 12.20
CA TYR A 126 -5.36 -1.81 11.45
C TYR A 126 -4.28 -2.77 11.94
N TRP A 127 -4.63 -4.06 11.99
CA TRP A 127 -3.72 -5.17 12.31
C TRP A 127 -3.99 -6.38 11.39
N PRO A 128 -2.97 -7.14 10.93
CA PRO A 128 -3.17 -8.35 10.14
C PRO A 128 -3.87 -9.45 10.93
N LYS A 129 -4.91 -10.09 10.37
CA LYS A 129 -5.70 -11.11 11.08
C LYS A 129 -4.94 -12.41 11.33
N ASP A 130 -3.92 -12.69 10.52
CA ASP A 130 -3.13 -13.92 10.57
C ASP A 130 -2.01 -13.88 11.60
N VAL A 131 -1.82 -12.74 12.29
CA VAL A 131 -0.73 -12.54 13.25
C VAL A 131 -1.30 -12.29 14.64
N PRO A 132 -0.97 -13.11 15.65
CA PRO A 132 -1.34 -12.85 17.04
C PRO A 132 -0.79 -11.51 17.55
N ASN A 133 -1.57 -10.79 18.34
CA ASN A 133 -1.15 -9.56 19.00
C ASN A 133 -1.98 -9.35 20.28
N GLU A 134 -1.30 -9.14 21.41
CA GLU A 134 -1.93 -8.91 22.71
C GLU A 134 -2.94 -7.74 22.68
N ALA A 135 -2.63 -6.69 21.92
CA ALA A 135 -3.50 -5.52 21.75
C ALA A 135 -4.79 -5.83 20.99
N VAL A 136 -4.81 -6.92 20.22
CA VAL A 136 -5.95 -7.42 19.45
C VAL A 136 -6.76 -8.44 20.27
N GLU A 137 -6.08 -9.29 21.04
CA GLU A 137 -6.72 -10.31 21.89
C GLU A 137 -7.59 -9.69 22.99
N GLY A 138 -7.16 -8.54 23.54
CA GLY A 138 -7.98 -7.76 24.47
C GLY A 138 -9.27 -7.20 23.83
N ALA A 139 -9.23 -6.80 22.56
CA ALA A 139 -10.38 -6.24 21.85
C ALA A 139 -11.40 -7.30 21.37
N ALA A 140 -10.98 -8.56 21.23
CA ALA A 140 -11.87 -9.68 20.89
C ALA A 140 -12.68 -10.17 22.09
N SER A 141 -12.14 -10.04 23.31
CA SER A 141 -12.80 -10.47 24.55
C SER A 141 -13.98 -9.56 24.96
N ASP A 142 -13.95 -8.29 24.54
CA ASP A 142 -14.97 -7.28 24.87
C ASP A 142 -16.25 -7.36 24.02
N LYS A 143 -16.32 -8.28 23.04
CA LYS A 143 -17.52 -8.53 22.21
C LYS A 143 -18.36 -9.73 22.66
N LEU A 144 -17.98 -10.39 23.75
CA LEU A 144 -18.67 -11.56 24.31
C LEU A 144 -19.22 -11.34 25.72
N ALA A 145 -19.21 -10.09 26.21
CA ALA A 145 -19.81 -9.68 27.49
C ALA A 145 -21.09 -8.88 27.27
#